data_AF-A0A180GP47-F1
#
_entry.id   AF-A0A180GP47-F1
#
_cell.length_a   1.000
_cell.length_b   1.000
_cell.length_c   1.000
_cell.angle_alpha   90.00
_cell.angle_beta   90.00
_cell.angle_gamma   90.00
#
_symmetry.space_group_name_H-M   'P 1'
#
loop_
_entity.id
_entity.type
_entity.pdbx_description
1 polymer ?
#
loop_
_entity_poly.entity_id
_entity_poly.type
_entity_poly.pdbx_seq_one_letter_code
_entity_poly.pdbx_strand_id
1 'polypeptide(L)'
;MAQYTLQQLFAITAAVCTCNLQHAPFCLISGLKDLNIGRISWPSREATCEYYGSLIKQKYPLLEKCIGFIDGLNLPVNVADNKDNILTFAPDGTIIHAILNVPGSWHNSTIAERLYGKLMNKTPPGYQVISDTAFQCCTDRLDYRILAPMKRGDWLPEDPVDFARLKVLNKQLVSARQAAEWGMHAIQGLFSRLKLPLPPTDHEFREEFLELCVRLHQVRCWSVHINQTQIVYQAVEDEHVILGRLFHQMLFPDSQRRCWISRYYHGWL
;
A
#
# COMPACT_ATOMS: atom_id res chain seq x y z
N MET A 1 13.38 -9.23 -34.11
CA MET A 1 11.98 -9.72 -34.26
C MET A 1 11.22 -8.67 -35.05
N ALA A 2 10.54 -9.03 -36.13
CA ALA A 2 9.73 -8.08 -36.89
C ALA A 2 8.65 -7.49 -35.98
N GLN A 3 8.68 -6.17 -35.75
CA GLN A 3 7.63 -5.47 -35.01
C GLN A 3 6.41 -5.34 -35.93
N TYR A 4 5.56 -6.37 -35.92
CA TYR A 4 4.23 -6.26 -36.54
C TYR A 4 3.39 -5.28 -35.73
N THR A 5 2.70 -4.37 -36.42
CA THR A 5 1.77 -3.45 -35.77
C THR A 5 0.47 -4.17 -35.42
N LEU A 6 -0.31 -3.65 -34.47
CA LEU A 6 -1.61 -4.23 -34.09
C LEU A 6 -2.56 -4.34 -35.31
N GLN A 7 -2.51 -3.36 -36.21
CA GLN A 7 -3.29 -3.37 -37.45
C GLN A 7 -2.93 -4.56 -38.34
N GLN A 8 -1.64 -4.87 -38.46
CA GLN A 8 -1.14 -5.99 -39.24
C GLN A 8 -1.47 -7.34 -38.60
N LEU A 9 -1.40 -7.42 -37.26
CA LEU A 9 -1.71 -8.64 -36.52
C LEU A 9 -3.18 -9.03 -36.60
N PHE A 10 -4.08 -8.05 -36.46
CA PHE A 10 -5.53 -8.29 -36.43
C PHE A 10 -6.23 -8.06 -37.78
N ALA A 11 -5.47 -7.70 -38.83
CA ALA A 11 -5.99 -7.35 -40.15
C ALA A 11 -7.13 -6.30 -40.11
N ILE A 12 -6.97 -5.28 -39.26
CA ILE A 12 -7.93 -4.18 -39.09
C ILE A 12 -7.34 -2.86 -39.57
N THR A 13 -8.21 -1.92 -39.95
CA THR A 13 -7.78 -0.58 -40.32
C THR A 13 -7.27 0.20 -39.10
N ALA A 14 -6.43 1.20 -39.33
CA ALA A 14 -5.91 2.06 -38.26
C ALA A 14 -7.05 2.75 -37.49
N ALA A 15 -8.10 3.18 -38.17
CA ALA A 15 -9.28 3.80 -37.54
C ALA A 15 -9.97 2.84 -36.58
N VAL A 16 -10.26 1.61 -37.01
CA VAL A 16 -10.90 0.58 -36.16
C VAL A 16 -10.01 0.22 -34.97
N CYS A 17 -8.70 0.10 -35.19
CA CYS A 17 -7.74 -0.14 -34.12
C CYS A 17 -7.77 0.96 -33.06
N THR A 18 -7.77 2.23 -33.47
CA THR A 18 -7.81 3.38 -32.55
C THR A 18 -9.13 3.43 -31.77
N CYS A 19 -10.28 3.26 -32.45
CA CYS A 19 -11.58 3.24 -31.77
C CYS A 19 -11.65 2.13 -30.72
N ASN A 20 -11.17 0.93 -31.04
CA ASN A 20 -11.11 -0.17 -30.09
C ASN A 20 -10.17 0.12 -28.91
N LEU A 21 -8.99 0.71 -29.16
CA LEU A 21 -8.05 1.07 -28.10
C LEU A 21 -8.57 2.19 -27.19
N GLN A 22 -9.41 3.08 -27.71
CA GLN A 22 -10.07 4.12 -26.91
C GLN A 22 -11.23 3.55 -26.09
N HIS A 23 -11.98 2.59 -26.64
CA HIS A 23 -13.13 2.01 -25.97
C HIS A 23 -12.77 0.89 -24.97
N ALA A 24 -11.72 0.12 -25.23
CA ALA A 24 -11.33 -1.02 -24.40
C ALA A 24 -11.03 -0.67 -22.93
N PRO A 25 -10.33 0.43 -22.60
CA PRO A 25 -10.11 0.85 -21.21
C PRO A 25 -11.41 1.04 -20.45
N PHE A 26 -12.41 1.68 -21.06
CA PHE A 26 -13.73 1.89 -20.45
C PHE A 26 -14.40 0.55 -20.10
N CYS A 27 -14.46 -0.37 -21.07
CA CYS A 27 -15.03 -1.71 -20.85
C CYS A 27 -14.27 -2.47 -19.76
N LEU A 28 -12.95 -2.37 -19.75
CA LEU A 28 -12.10 -3.06 -18.77
C LEU A 28 -12.27 -2.48 -17.37
N ILE A 29 -12.32 -1.15 -17.22
CA ILE A 29 -12.60 -0.49 -15.94
C ILE A 29 -13.99 -0.87 -15.44
N SER A 30 -15.00 -0.93 -16.31
CA SER A 30 -16.35 -1.36 -15.93
C SER A 30 -16.32 -2.78 -15.36
N GLY A 31 -15.68 -3.73 -16.05
CA GLY A 31 -15.54 -5.10 -15.56
C GLY A 31 -14.75 -5.18 -14.24
N LEU A 32 -13.67 -4.40 -14.10
CA LEU A 32 -12.87 -4.35 -12.88
C LEU A 32 -13.60 -3.69 -11.69
N LYS A 33 -14.59 -2.84 -11.94
CA LYS A 33 -15.45 -2.25 -10.90
C LYS A 33 -16.40 -3.28 -10.30
N ASP A 34 -16.86 -4.23 -11.11
CA ASP A 34 -17.76 -5.30 -10.68
C ASP A 34 -17.03 -6.45 -9.99
N LEU A 35 -15.73 -6.63 -10.26
CA LEU A 35 -14.91 -7.65 -9.64
C LEU A 35 -14.50 -7.28 -8.20
N ASN A 36 -14.82 -8.15 -7.25
CA ASN A 36 -14.42 -7.99 -5.85
C ASN A 36 -12.89 -7.87 -5.69
N ILE A 37 -12.12 -8.63 -6.48
CA ILE A 37 -10.65 -8.62 -6.46
C ILE A 37 -10.02 -7.33 -7.01
N GLY A 38 -10.79 -6.51 -7.74
CA GLY A 38 -10.36 -5.20 -8.24
C GLY A 38 -10.77 -4.04 -7.34
N ARG A 39 -11.43 -4.32 -6.19
CA ARG A 39 -12.03 -3.31 -5.33
C ARG A 39 -10.99 -2.67 -4.41
N ILE A 40 -10.99 -1.34 -4.38
CA ILE A 40 -10.22 -0.53 -3.43
C ILE A 40 -11.18 -0.13 -2.32
N SER A 41 -11.00 -0.70 -1.13
CA SER A 41 -11.85 -0.42 0.02
C SER A 41 -11.01 -0.10 1.25
N TRP A 42 -11.43 0.93 1.98
CA TRP A 42 -10.83 1.28 3.25
C TRP A 42 -11.19 0.24 4.32
N PRO A 43 -10.24 -0.22 5.16
CA PRO A 43 -10.54 -1.12 6.26
C PRO A 43 -11.30 -0.35 7.34
N SER A 44 -12.62 -0.54 7.37
CA SER A 44 -13.49 0.05 8.40
C SER A 44 -13.87 -0.92 9.51
N ARG A 45 -13.59 -2.21 9.33
CA ARG A 45 -13.87 -3.24 10.33
C ARG A 45 -12.67 -3.38 11.25
N GLU A 46 -12.93 -3.45 12.55
CA GLU A 46 -11.87 -3.61 13.55
C GLU A 46 -11.02 -4.86 13.29
N ALA A 47 -11.64 -5.99 12.96
CA ALA A 47 -10.93 -7.23 12.61
C ALA A 47 -9.92 -7.06 11.45
N THR A 48 -10.26 -6.27 10.42
CA THR A 48 -9.33 -6.01 9.30
C THR A 48 -8.20 -5.06 9.70
N CYS A 49 -8.50 -4.06 10.54
CA CYS A 49 -7.49 -3.15 11.05
C CYS A 49 -6.53 -3.86 12.01
N GLU A 50 -7.05 -4.77 12.84
CA GLU A 50 -6.27 -5.59 13.76
C GLU A 50 -5.35 -6.55 13.00
N TYR A 51 -5.86 -7.19 11.94
CA TYR A 51 -5.04 -8.02 11.06
C TYR A 51 -3.85 -7.24 10.48
N TYR A 52 -4.10 -6.08 9.85
CA TYR A 52 -3.01 -5.26 9.32
C TYR A 52 -2.08 -4.71 10.40
N GLY A 53 -2.63 -4.29 11.53
CA GLY A 53 -1.86 -3.84 12.69
C GLY A 53 -0.96 -4.92 13.26
N SER A 54 -1.43 -6.17 13.30
CA SER A 54 -0.65 -7.29 13.80
C SER A 54 0.57 -7.58 12.92
N LEU A 55 0.41 -7.59 11.60
CA LEU A 55 1.51 -7.79 10.63
C LEU A 55 2.58 -6.70 10.77
N ILE A 56 2.16 -5.43 10.90
CA ILE A 56 3.10 -4.31 11.04
C ILE A 56 3.81 -4.37 12.40
N LYS A 57 3.07 -4.60 13.49
CA LYS A 57 3.61 -4.69 14.85
C LYS A 57 4.59 -5.86 14.99
N GLN A 58 4.31 -6.98 14.34
CA GLN A 58 5.18 -8.15 14.39
C GLN A 58 6.56 -7.85 13.83
N LYS A 59 6.61 -7.11 12.71
CA LYS A 59 7.88 -6.68 12.11
C LYS A 59 8.53 -5.49 12.83
N TYR A 60 7.71 -4.55 13.30
CA TYR A 60 8.14 -3.32 13.95
C TYR A 60 7.40 -3.14 15.28
N PRO A 61 7.97 -3.64 16.40
CA PRO A 61 7.27 -3.69 17.68
C PRO A 61 6.82 -2.35 18.25
N LEU A 62 7.45 -1.23 17.85
CA LEU A 62 7.07 0.10 18.31
C LEU A 62 5.95 0.74 17.49
N LEU A 63 5.60 0.15 16.33
CA LEU A 63 4.55 0.65 15.45
C LEU A 63 3.22 -0.04 15.81
N GLU A 64 2.54 0.51 16.81
CA GLU A 64 1.27 -0.04 17.28
C GLU A 64 0.08 0.49 16.46
N LYS A 65 -0.91 -0.38 16.22
CA LYS A 65 -2.18 -0.06 15.56
C LYS A 65 -2.05 0.65 14.20
N CYS A 66 -0.95 0.43 13.49
CA CYS A 66 -0.74 0.96 12.14
C CYS A 66 -1.49 0.10 11.11
N ILE A 67 -2.28 0.68 10.20
CA ILE A 67 -3.08 -0.08 9.22
C ILE A 67 -2.50 -0.08 7.81
N GLY A 68 -1.54 0.80 7.52
CA GLY A 68 -0.97 0.92 6.18
C GLY A 68 0.03 2.06 6.04
N PHE A 69 0.43 2.29 4.80
CA PHE A 69 1.49 3.20 4.40
C PHE A 69 0.98 4.15 3.31
N ILE A 70 1.04 5.45 3.54
CA ILE A 70 0.68 6.50 2.59
C ILE A 70 1.93 6.99 1.89
N ASP A 71 1.84 7.14 0.56
CA ASP A 71 2.87 7.82 -0.21
C ASP A 71 2.29 8.48 -1.48
N GLY A 72 3.04 9.45 -2.01
CA GLY A 72 2.72 10.19 -3.23
C GLY A 72 3.35 9.56 -4.47
N LEU A 73 2.56 9.29 -5.51
CA LEU A 73 3.00 8.75 -6.79
C LEU A 73 3.24 9.90 -7.75
N ASN A 74 4.52 10.23 -7.86
CA ASN A 74 5.01 11.17 -8.85
C ASN A 74 5.11 10.47 -10.21
N LEU A 75 4.35 10.98 -11.18
CA LEU A 75 4.35 10.49 -12.55
C LEU A 75 4.84 11.61 -13.47
N PRO A 76 5.62 11.27 -14.53
CA PRO A 76 5.98 12.25 -15.54
C PRO A 76 4.71 12.73 -16.24
N VAL A 77 4.35 14.00 -16.02
CA VAL A 77 3.26 14.67 -16.72
C VAL A 77 3.89 15.79 -17.55
N ASN A 78 3.43 15.97 -18.79
CA ASN A 78 3.99 16.95 -19.71
C ASN A 78 3.60 18.42 -19.39
N VAL A 79 3.29 18.73 -18.12
CA VAL A 79 2.86 20.04 -17.62
C VAL A 79 3.73 20.44 -16.44
N ALA A 80 4.03 21.74 -16.32
CA ALA A 80 4.80 22.32 -15.22
C ALA A 80 4.16 22.17 -13.82
N ASP A 81 2.87 21.82 -13.74
CA ASP A 81 2.18 21.49 -12.49
C ASP A 81 2.26 19.98 -12.25
N ASN A 82 3.13 19.57 -11.32
CA ASN A 82 3.21 18.20 -10.81
C ASN A 82 1.83 17.78 -10.29
N LYS A 83 1.17 16.85 -10.98
CA LYS A 83 -0.12 16.29 -10.54
C LYS A 83 0.16 15.09 -9.66
N ASP A 84 -0.05 15.27 -8.36
CA ASP A 84 0.22 14.24 -7.37
C ASP A 84 -0.89 13.18 -7.38
N ASN A 85 -0.52 11.92 -7.22
CA ASN A 85 -1.48 10.86 -6.90
C ASN A 85 -1.12 10.36 -5.52
N ILE A 86 -2.10 10.04 -4.68
CA ILE A 86 -1.83 9.56 -3.32
C ILE A 86 -2.37 8.15 -3.21
N LEU A 87 -1.50 7.22 -2.88
CA LEU A 87 -1.85 5.81 -2.69
C LEU A 87 -1.59 5.42 -1.24
N THR A 88 -2.47 4.59 -0.70
CA THR A 88 -2.30 3.96 0.60
C THR A 88 -2.25 2.45 0.41
N PHE A 89 -1.15 1.85 0.82
CA PHE A 89 -0.90 0.41 0.74
C PHE A 89 -1.10 -0.24 2.10
N ALA A 90 -1.72 -1.42 2.11
CA ALA A 90 -1.77 -2.31 3.26
C ALA A 90 -0.51 -3.20 3.34
N PRO A 91 -0.23 -3.86 4.47
CA PRO A 91 0.91 -4.77 4.61
C PRO A 91 0.81 -6.06 3.77
N ASP A 92 -0.38 -6.42 3.29
CA ASP A 92 -0.58 -7.43 2.24
C ASP A 92 -0.24 -6.89 0.83
N GLY A 93 0.19 -5.62 0.75
CA GLY A 93 0.50 -4.87 -0.45
C GLY A 93 -0.68 -4.62 -1.38
N THR A 94 -1.92 -4.76 -0.89
CA THR A 94 -3.11 -4.25 -1.58
C THR A 94 -3.26 -2.74 -1.38
N ILE A 95 -4.07 -2.09 -2.21
CA ILE A 95 -4.32 -0.65 -2.14
C ILE A 95 -5.63 -0.39 -1.40
N ILE A 96 -5.57 0.18 -0.20
CA ILE A 96 -6.77 0.47 0.61
C ILE A 96 -7.39 1.83 0.29
N HIS A 97 -6.61 2.73 -0.31
CA HIS A 97 -7.08 4.02 -0.80
C HIS A 97 -6.23 4.51 -1.96
N ALA A 98 -6.90 5.08 -2.96
CA ALA A 98 -6.28 5.89 -3.98
C ALA A 98 -6.98 7.25 -4.09
N ILE A 99 -6.20 8.30 -4.30
CA ILE A 99 -6.62 9.60 -4.82
C ILE A 99 -5.80 9.83 -6.08
N LEU A 100 -6.48 9.93 -7.22
CA LEU A 100 -5.85 9.95 -8.53
C LEU A 100 -6.06 11.29 -9.22
N ASN A 101 -5.15 11.65 -10.11
CA ASN A 101 -5.22 12.81 -11.00
C ASN A 101 -5.43 14.14 -10.27
N VAL A 102 -4.77 14.34 -9.12
CA VAL A 102 -4.93 15.59 -8.37
C VAL A 102 -4.27 16.75 -9.12
N PRO A 103 -4.92 17.92 -9.26
CA PRO A 103 -4.28 19.11 -9.82
C PRO A 103 -3.04 19.51 -9.01
N GLY A 104 -1.94 19.91 -9.66
CA GLY A 104 -0.74 20.40 -8.96
C GLY A 104 -0.97 21.69 -8.15
N SER A 105 -2.07 22.40 -8.43
CA SER A 105 -2.56 23.54 -7.65
C SER A 105 -3.27 23.15 -6.35
N TRP A 106 -3.63 21.88 -6.15
CA TRP A 106 -4.17 21.43 -4.87
C TRP A 106 -3.02 21.31 -3.88
N HIS A 107 -3.00 22.21 -2.90
CA HIS A 107 -2.12 22.09 -1.76
C HIS A 107 -2.42 20.78 -0.99
N ASN A 108 -1.39 20.22 -0.36
CA ASN A 108 -1.48 18.99 0.46
C ASN A 108 -2.70 19.00 1.41
N SER A 109 -3.16 20.15 1.88
CA SER A 109 -4.34 20.31 2.75
C SER A 109 -5.66 19.84 2.11
N THR A 110 -5.93 20.14 0.84
CA THR A 110 -7.19 19.76 0.16
C THR A 110 -7.22 18.28 -0.19
N ILE A 111 -6.07 17.74 -0.61
CA ILE A 111 -5.93 16.31 -0.91
C ILE A 111 -6.08 15.50 0.38
N ALA A 112 -5.44 16.01 1.43
CA ALA A 112 -5.43 15.33 2.70
C ALA A 112 -6.79 15.43 3.40
N GLU A 113 -7.63 16.44 3.17
CA GLU A 113 -9.00 16.49 3.72
C GLU A 113 -9.84 15.24 3.38
N ARG A 114 -9.74 14.72 2.14
CA ARG A 114 -10.46 13.49 1.74
C ARG A 114 -9.93 12.25 2.47
N LEU A 115 -8.60 12.18 2.63
CA LEU A 115 -7.94 11.13 3.39
C LEU A 115 -8.29 11.23 4.89
N TYR A 116 -8.28 12.44 5.44
CA TYR A 116 -8.60 12.78 6.82
C TYR A 116 -10.04 12.45 7.17
N GLY A 117 -10.99 12.73 6.28
CA GLY A 117 -12.38 12.34 6.44
C GLY A 117 -12.54 10.82 6.59
N LYS A 118 -11.74 10.01 5.87
CA LYS A 118 -11.72 8.56 6.06
C LYS A 118 -11.03 8.16 7.36
N LEU A 119 -9.90 8.79 7.68
CA LEU A 119 -9.18 8.52 8.94
C LEU A 119 -10.01 8.85 10.18
N MET A 120 -10.85 9.88 10.15
CA MET A 120 -11.70 10.27 11.26
C MET A 120 -12.99 9.44 11.33
N ASN A 121 -13.69 9.28 10.20
CA ASN A 121 -15.04 8.71 10.20
C ASN A 121 -15.10 7.20 9.95
N LYS A 122 -14.08 6.63 9.29
CA LYS A 122 -14.08 5.24 8.83
C LYS A 122 -13.03 4.36 9.46
N THR A 123 -12.05 4.93 10.16
CA THR A 123 -11.03 4.17 10.89
C THR A 123 -11.45 4.02 12.35
N PRO A 124 -11.43 2.80 12.92
CA PRO A 124 -11.71 2.59 14.33
C PRO A 124 -10.76 3.39 15.24
N PRO A 125 -11.18 3.75 16.46
CA PRO A 125 -10.40 4.59 17.35
C PRO A 125 -9.06 3.95 17.73
N GLY A 126 -7.99 4.75 17.70
CA GLY A 126 -6.63 4.33 18.05
C GLY A 126 -5.81 3.71 16.91
N TYR A 127 -6.40 3.48 15.73
CA TYR A 127 -5.64 3.05 14.55
C TYR A 127 -5.04 4.23 13.78
N GLN A 128 -3.84 4.01 13.26
CA GLN A 128 -2.99 5.04 12.65
C GLN A 128 -2.50 4.59 11.27
N VAL A 129 -2.03 5.55 10.46
CA VAL A 129 -1.40 5.28 9.16
C VAL A 129 -0.02 5.90 9.11
N ILE A 130 0.94 5.17 8.55
CA ILE A 130 2.34 5.63 8.43
C ILE A 130 2.45 6.47 7.16
N SER A 131 3.14 7.60 7.25
CA SER A 131 3.25 8.55 6.14
C SER A 131 4.61 9.26 6.11
N ASP A 132 4.93 9.89 4.98
CA ASP A 132 6.03 10.84 4.93
C ASP A 132 5.68 12.14 5.66
N THR A 133 6.72 12.83 6.08
CA THR A 133 6.77 14.16 6.70
C THR A 133 6.01 15.26 5.95
N ALA A 134 5.77 15.11 4.65
CA ALA A 134 4.94 16.04 3.88
C ALA A 134 3.46 16.06 4.32
N PHE A 135 3.03 15.04 5.07
CA PHE A 135 1.67 14.88 5.59
C PHE A 135 1.52 15.28 7.07
N GLN A 136 2.58 15.76 7.71
CA GLN A 136 2.58 16.17 9.13
C GLN A 136 1.79 17.47 9.42
N CYS A 137 1.40 18.24 8.39
CA CYS A 137 0.84 19.57 8.56
C CYS A 137 -0.53 19.66 9.27
N CYS A 138 -1.09 18.55 9.78
CA CYS A 138 -2.44 18.51 10.36
C CYS A 138 -2.57 17.65 11.64
N THR A 139 -1.51 17.47 12.43
CA THR A 139 -1.51 16.63 13.65
C THR A 139 -2.59 17.00 14.67
N ASP A 140 -2.85 18.30 14.90
CA ASP A 140 -3.84 18.75 15.90
C ASP A 140 -5.30 18.44 15.51
N ARG A 141 -5.60 18.35 14.20
CA ARG A 141 -6.94 18.01 13.68
C ARG A 141 -7.18 16.51 13.56
N LEU A 142 -6.13 15.70 13.64
CA LEU A 142 -6.16 14.28 13.29
C LEU A 142 -5.96 13.33 14.46
N ASP A 143 -5.95 13.85 15.69
CA ASP A 143 -5.88 13.03 16.90
C ASP A 143 -4.72 12.00 16.82
N TYR A 144 -3.57 12.46 16.32
CA TYR A 144 -2.35 11.65 16.14
C TYR A 144 -2.51 10.38 15.28
N ARG A 145 -3.49 10.33 14.37
CA ARG A 145 -3.73 9.17 13.48
C ARG A 145 -2.77 9.05 12.29
N ILE A 146 -1.88 10.02 12.09
CA ILE A 146 -0.82 9.94 11.08
C ILE A 146 0.53 9.90 11.79
N LEU A 147 1.27 8.83 11.55
CA LEU A 147 2.59 8.62 12.12
C LEU A 147 3.64 8.89 11.03
N ALA A 148 4.44 9.93 11.23
CA ALA A 148 5.48 10.35 10.29
C ALA A 148 6.81 10.57 11.01
N PRO A 149 7.96 10.33 10.35
CA PRO A 149 9.25 10.43 10.99
C PRO A 149 9.59 11.90 11.29
N MET A 150 10.37 12.18 12.33
CA MET A 150 10.81 13.56 12.58
C MET A 150 11.77 14.07 11.51
N LYS A 151 11.65 15.34 11.14
CA LYS A 151 12.55 16.06 10.23
C LYS A 151 13.76 16.64 10.96
N ARG A 152 14.81 16.95 10.19
CA ARG A 152 15.90 17.83 10.66
C ARG A 152 15.31 19.21 10.96
N GLY A 153 15.38 19.63 12.22
CA GLY A 153 14.88 20.92 12.69
C GLY A 153 13.66 20.82 13.60
N ASP A 154 13.06 19.62 13.75
CA ASP A 154 12.02 19.42 14.76
C ASP A 154 12.60 19.46 16.17
N TRP A 155 11.78 19.88 17.13
CA TRP A 155 12.15 19.88 18.54
C TRP A 155 12.37 18.45 19.03
N LEU A 156 13.59 18.18 19.50
CA LEU A 156 14.00 16.90 20.04
C LEU A 156 13.85 16.92 21.56
N PRO A 157 13.50 15.79 22.20
CA PRO A 157 13.51 15.68 23.65
C PRO A 157 14.91 15.99 24.20
N GLU A 158 14.97 16.77 25.29
CA GLU A 158 16.22 17.06 26.00
C GLU A 158 16.70 15.85 26.82
N ASP A 159 15.77 14.98 27.23
CA ASP A 159 16.09 13.76 27.96
C ASP A 159 16.76 12.70 27.04
N PRO A 160 17.95 12.17 27.40
CA PRO A 160 18.65 11.18 26.59
C PRO A 160 17.87 9.87 26.38
N VAL A 161 17.03 9.45 27.34
CA VAL A 161 16.28 8.19 27.24
C VAL A 161 15.13 8.34 26.25
N ASP A 162 14.38 9.43 26.33
CA ASP A 162 13.32 9.73 25.38
C ASP A 162 13.87 9.99 23.98
N PHE A 163 15.01 10.68 23.87
CA PHE A 163 15.71 10.83 22.58
C PHE A 163 16.11 9.49 21.98
N ALA A 164 16.66 8.57 22.78
CA ALA A 164 17.04 7.24 22.31
C ALA A 164 15.82 6.43 21.83
N ARG A 165 14.71 6.45 22.57
CA ARG A 165 13.46 5.79 22.20
C ARG A 165 12.90 6.34 20.89
N LEU A 166 12.84 7.67 20.77
CA LEU A 166 12.38 8.36 19.58
C LEU A 166 13.25 8.07 18.35
N LYS A 167 14.57 7.94 18.54
CA LYS A 167 15.49 7.55 17.48
C LYS A 167 15.22 6.14 16.97
N VAL A 168 14.93 5.18 17.85
CA VAL A 168 14.58 3.80 17.46
C VAL A 168 13.23 3.77 16.76
N LEU A 169 12.23 4.51 17.27
CA LEU A 169 10.92 4.64 16.63
C LEU A 169 11.04 5.21 15.21
N ASN A 170 11.75 6.33 15.06
CA ASN A 170 11.99 6.96 13.75
C ASN A 170 12.68 6.00 12.78
N LYS A 171 13.64 5.20 13.25
CA LYS A 171 14.31 4.19 12.41
C LYS A 171 13.31 3.13 11.92
N GLN A 172 12.47 2.59 12.81
CA GLN A 172 11.45 1.61 12.43
C GLN A 172 10.43 2.21 11.46
N LEU A 173 10.02 3.45 11.68
CA LEU A 173 9.07 4.16 10.83
C LEU A 173 9.61 4.39 9.42
N VAL A 174 10.85 4.87 9.30
CA VAL A 174 11.53 5.03 8.00
C VAL A 174 11.66 3.70 7.27
N SER A 175 12.01 2.62 7.98
CA SER A 175 12.07 1.28 7.38
C SER A 175 10.69 0.74 6.98
N ALA A 176 9.65 0.98 7.77
CA ALA A 176 8.29 0.55 7.46
C ALA A 176 7.74 1.28 6.23
N ARG A 177 8.11 2.56 6.03
CA ARG A 177 7.70 3.36 4.87
C ARG A 177 8.16 2.76 3.52
N GLN A 178 9.25 1.99 3.49
CA GLN A 178 9.71 1.29 2.27
C GLN A 178 8.62 0.41 1.64
N ALA A 179 7.66 -0.07 2.43
CA ALA A 179 6.51 -0.82 1.95
C ALA A 179 5.68 -0.04 0.91
N ALA A 180 5.51 1.27 1.11
CA ALA A 180 4.84 2.12 0.13
C ALA A 180 5.70 2.25 -1.13
N GLU A 181 7.01 2.50 -0.99
CA GLU A 181 7.94 2.59 -2.13
C GLU A 181 7.93 1.31 -2.99
N TRP A 182 7.87 0.12 -2.36
CA TRP A 182 7.74 -1.15 -3.09
C TRP A 182 6.43 -1.26 -3.85
N GLY A 183 5.30 -0.90 -3.24
CA GLY A 183 4.00 -0.89 -3.92
C GLY A 183 3.98 0.05 -5.13
N MET A 184 4.63 1.20 -4.98
CA MET A 184 4.73 2.24 -5.99
C MET A 184 5.59 1.80 -7.19
N HIS A 185 6.76 1.26 -6.89
CA HIS A 185 7.63 0.66 -7.90
C HIS A 185 6.98 -0.55 -8.58
N ALA A 186 6.16 -1.34 -7.87
CA ALA A 186 5.42 -2.43 -8.47
C ALA A 186 4.42 -1.90 -9.52
N ILE A 187 3.66 -0.85 -9.22
CA ILE A 187 2.74 -0.23 -10.20
C ILE A 187 3.51 0.34 -11.40
N GLN A 188 4.57 1.12 -11.17
CA GLN A 188 5.39 1.70 -12.24
C GLN A 188 6.14 0.64 -13.07
N GLY A 189 6.50 -0.48 -12.45
CA GLY A 189 7.17 -1.61 -13.09
C GLY A 189 6.23 -2.42 -13.98
N LEU A 190 4.99 -2.63 -13.52
CA LEU A 190 3.95 -3.36 -14.27
C LEU A 190 3.46 -2.58 -15.48
N PHE A 191 3.28 -1.28 -15.34
CA PHE A 191 2.74 -0.43 -16.38
C PHE A 191 3.80 0.52 -16.92
N SER A 192 4.62 0.03 -17.87
CA SER A 192 5.68 0.80 -18.50
C SER A 192 5.21 2.12 -19.13
N ARG A 193 3.93 2.19 -19.55
CA ARG A 193 3.31 3.42 -20.06
C ARG A 193 3.27 4.56 -19.03
N LEU A 194 3.23 4.26 -17.73
CA LEU A 194 3.32 5.27 -16.66
C LEU A 194 4.69 5.94 -16.57
N LYS A 195 5.73 5.36 -17.18
CA LYS A 195 7.06 5.98 -17.29
C LYS A 195 7.16 7.01 -18.40
N LEU A 196 6.16 7.07 -19.29
CA LEU A 196 6.10 8.04 -20.38
C LEU A 196 5.22 9.23 -19.96
N PRO A 197 5.52 10.44 -20.46
CA PRO A 197 4.72 11.61 -20.14
C PRO A 197 3.26 11.40 -20.54
N LEU A 198 2.38 11.54 -19.55
CA LEU A 198 0.93 11.48 -19.77
C LEU A 198 0.44 12.76 -20.46
N PRO A 199 -0.64 12.69 -21.26
CA PRO A 199 -1.18 13.84 -21.99
C PRO A 199 -1.51 15.02 -21.06
N PRO A 200 -1.08 16.25 -21.39
CA PRO A 200 -1.23 17.39 -20.48
C PRO A 200 -2.69 17.84 -20.30
N THR A 201 -3.46 17.82 -21.39
CA THR A 201 -4.80 18.41 -21.53
C THR A 201 -5.94 17.41 -21.32
N ASP A 202 -5.68 16.12 -21.47
CA ASP A 202 -6.71 15.10 -21.34
C ASP A 202 -6.80 14.61 -19.89
N HIS A 203 -7.69 15.24 -19.11
CA HIS A 203 -7.85 14.92 -17.70
C HIS A 203 -8.61 13.63 -17.47
N GLU A 204 -9.65 13.38 -18.26
CA GLU A 204 -10.51 12.20 -18.15
C GLU A 204 -9.72 10.94 -18.51
N PHE A 205 -9.02 10.94 -19.65
CA PHE A 205 -8.19 9.82 -20.05
C PHE A 205 -7.14 9.44 -18.99
N ARG A 206 -6.54 10.44 -18.35
CA ARG A 206 -5.52 10.19 -17.32
C ARG A 206 -6.13 9.59 -16.07
N GLU A 207 -7.26 10.09 -15.61
CA GLU A 207 -7.95 9.52 -14.45
C GLU A 207 -8.35 8.07 -14.72
N GLU A 208 -8.95 7.80 -15.87
CA GLU A 208 -9.33 6.45 -16.29
C GLU A 208 -8.11 5.53 -16.40
N PHE A 209 -7.05 5.99 -17.04
CA PHE A 209 -5.82 5.22 -17.21
C PHE A 209 -5.17 4.87 -15.86
N LEU A 210 -5.16 5.82 -14.93
CA LEU A 210 -4.64 5.59 -13.58
C LEU A 210 -5.54 4.65 -12.78
N GLU A 211 -6.86 4.85 -12.83
CA GLU A 211 -7.82 3.96 -12.18
C GLU A 211 -7.65 2.52 -12.68
N LEU A 212 -7.48 2.36 -13.99
CA LEU A 212 -7.23 1.06 -14.62
C LEU A 212 -5.95 0.41 -14.08
N CYS A 213 -4.84 1.13 -14.05
CA CYS A 213 -3.56 0.61 -13.55
C CYS A 213 -3.66 0.14 -12.09
N VAL A 214 -4.29 0.96 -11.24
CA VAL A 214 -4.45 0.67 -9.80
C VAL A 214 -5.36 -0.54 -9.57
N ARG A 215 -6.46 -0.67 -10.34
CA ARG A 215 -7.36 -1.84 -10.25
C ARG A 215 -6.75 -3.12 -10.81
N LEU A 216 -5.99 -3.04 -11.90
CA LEU A 216 -5.26 -4.20 -12.42
C LEU A 216 -4.16 -4.65 -11.44
N HIS A 217 -3.51 -3.70 -10.77
CA HIS A 217 -2.57 -4.03 -9.69
C HIS A 217 -3.28 -4.79 -8.55
N GLN A 218 -4.48 -4.36 -8.15
CA GLN A 218 -5.29 -5.10 -7.17
C GLN A 218 -5.56 -6.54 -7.58
N VAL A 219 -6.05 -6.74 -8.82
CA VAL A 219 -6.29 -8.08 -9.37
C VAL A 219 -5.03 -8.94 -9.31
N ARG A 220 -3.88 -8.36 -9.65
CA ARG A 220 -2.60 -9.06 -9.58
C ARG A 220 -2.25 -9.46 -8.14
N CYS A 221 -2.40 -8.57 -7.16
CA CYS A 221 -2.11 -8.87 -5.76
C CYS A 221 -2.95 -10.07 -5.27
N TRP A 222 -4.24 -10.08 -5.60
CA TRP A 222 -5.15 -11.17 -5.21
C TRP A 222 -4.99 -12.47 -6.00
N SER A 223 -4.58 -12.40 -7.27
CA SER A 223 -4.55 -13.59 -8.14
C SER A 223 -3.18 -14.26 -8.16
N VAL A 224 -2.11 -13.47 -8.20
CA VAL A 224 -0.76 -13.95 -8.47
C VAL A 224 0.04 -14.12 -7.18
N HIS A 225 -0.32 -13.43 -6.09
CA HIS A 225 0.36 -13.49 -4.78
C HIS A 225 1.88 -13.20 -4.82
N ILE A 226 2.39 -12.65 -5.94
CA ILE A 226 3.77 -12.19 -6.09
C ILE A 226 3.78 -10.69 -5.79
N ASN A 227 3.84 -10.38 -4.49
CA ASN A 227 3.85 -9.02 -3.97
C ASN A 227 4.94 -8.90 -2.90
N GLN A 228 5.95 -8.06 -3.17
CA GLN A 228 7.10 -7.89 -2.28
C GLN A 228 6.68 -7.43 -0.88
N THR A 229 5.72 -6.51 -0.79
CA THR A 229 5.20 -6.04 0.50
C THR A 229 4.57 -7.20 1.27
N GLN A 230 3.70 -7.97 0.62
CA GLN A 230 3.09 -9.15 1.23
C GLN A 230 4.14 -10.16 1.72
N ILE A 231 5.10 -10.54 0.87
CA ILE A 231 6.16 -11.49 1.21
C ILE A 231 6.93 -11.02 2.44
N VAL A 232 7.25 -9.73 2.50
CA VAL A 232 8.08 -9.17 3.56
C VAL A 232 7.37 -9.08 4.91
N TYR A 233 6.06 -8.85 4.93
CA TYR A 233 5.27 -8.80 6.17
C TYR A 233 4.71 -10.16 6.58
N GLN A 234 4.43 -11.06 5.64
CA GLN A 234 3.99 -12.43 5.93
C GLN A 234 5.15 -13.38 6.28
N ALA A 235 6.34 -13.21 5.70
CA ALA A 235 7.51 -14.03 6.07
C ALA A 235 7.90 -13.87 7.55
N VAL A 236 7.62 -12.71 8.14
CA VAL A 236 7.81 -12.47 9.58
C VAL A 236 6.83 -13.31 10.41
N GLU A 237 5.60 -13.50 9.93
CA GLU A 237 4.62 -14.42 10.52
C GLU A 237 5.18 -15.85 10.55
N ASP A 238 5.68 -16.32 9.41
CA ASP A 238 6.27 -17.64 9.27
C ASP A 238 7.54 -17.83 10.13
N GLU A 239 8.45 -16.85 10.14
CA GLU A 239 9.67 -16.92 10.96
C GLU A 239 9.36 -16.98 12.45
N HIS A 240 8.40 -16.19 12.95
CA HIS A 240 8.00 -16.24 14.36
C HIS A 240 7.22 -17.51 14.70
N VAL A 241 6.42 -18.06 13.79
CA VAL A 241 5.76 -19.36 13.98
C VAL A 241 6.80 -20.47 14.00
N ILE A 242 7.78 -20.43 13.11
CA ILE A 242 8.88 -21.40 13.06
C ILE A 242 9.75 -21.28 14.31
N LEU A 243 10.16 -20.08 14.71
CA LEU A 243 10.91 -19.84 15.93
C LEU A 243 10.10 -20.26 17.15
N GLY A 244 8.81 -19.93 17.23
CA GLY A 244 7.93 -20.33 18.31
C GLY A 244 7.80 -21.84 18.43
N ARG A 245 7.60 -22.55 17.31
CA ARG A 245 7.56 -24.02 17.27
C ARG A 245 8.90 -24.64 17.64
N LEU A 246 10.00 -24.13 17.10
CA LEU A 246 11.35 -24.63 17.39
C LEU A 246 11.73 -24.37 18.85
N PHE A 247 11.40 -23.20 19.40
CA PHE A 247 11.67 -22.84 20.78
C PHE A 247 10.81 -23.65 21.75
N HIS A 248 9.54 -23.88 21.43
CA HIS A 248 8.65 -24.77 22.19
C HIS A 248 9.15 -26.23 22.17
N GLN A 249 9.64 -26.70 21.01
CA GLN A 249 10.27 -28.03 20.87
C GLN A 249 11.60 -28.14 21.65
N MET A 250 12.37 -27.06 21.74
CA MET A 250 13.62 -27.01 22.52
C MET A 250 13.38 -26.95 24.03
N LEU A 251 12.35 -26.24 24.49
CA LEU A 251 12.05 -26.07 25.93
C LEU A 251 11.29 -27.25 26.54
N PHE A 252 10.48 -27.95 25.75
CA PHE A 252 9.64 -29.07 26.24
C PHE A 252 9.84 -30.40 25.49
N PRO A 253 11.08 -30.85 25.24
CA PRO A 253 11.33 -32.08 24.49
C PRO A 253 10.76 -33.31 25.20
N ASP A 254 10.79 -33.33 26.54
CA ASP A 254 10.30 -34.45 27.35
C ASP A 254 8.78 -34.44 27.53
N SER A 255 8.16 -33.26 27.56
CA SER A 255 6.70 -33.12 27.67
C SER A 255 6.00 -33.56 26.38
N GLN A 256 6.56 -33.25 25.20
CA GLN A 256 6.01 -33.71 23.92
C GLN A 256 6.19 -35.22 23.70
N ARG A 257 7.31 -35.81 24.14
CA ARG A 257 7.54 -37.27 24.07
C ARG A 257 6.58 -38.08 24.94
N ARG A 258 6.10 -37.52 26.04
CA ARG A 258 5.19 -38.18 26.99
C ARG A 258 3.72 -37.80 26.83
N CYS A 259 3.39 -36.81 25.98
CA CYS A 259 2.01 -36.40 25.76
C CYS A 259 1.32 -37.31 24.72
N TRP A 260 0.45 -38.20 25.19
CA TRP A 260 -0.28 -39.15 24.33
C TRP A 260 -1.27 -38.48 23.38
N ILE A 261 -1.67 -37.24 23.68
CA ILE A 261 -2.63 -36.44 22.89
C ILE A 261 -1.95 -35.85 21.64
N SER A 262 -0.66 -35.51 21.69
CA SER A 262 0.05 -34.90 20.55
C SER A 262 0.18 -35.83 19.33
N ARG A 263 0.17 -37.16 19.57
CA ARG A 263 0.21 -38.18 18.52
C ARG A 263 -1.01 -38.19 17.61
N TYR A 264 -2.16 -37.68 18.07
CA TYR A 264 -3.39 -37.64 17.28
C TYR A 264 -3.54 -36.37 16.44
N TYR A 265 -2.82 -35.29 16.75
CA TYR A 265 -3.05 -33.96 16.16
C TYR A 265 -1.91 -33.41 15.29
N HIS A 266 -0.94 -34.23 14.86
CA HIS A 266 0.14 -33.84 13.92
C HIS A 266 0.65 -32.39 14.08
N GLY A 267 1.00 -31.99 15.31
CA GLY A 267 1.65 -30.69 15.56
C GLY A 267 0.76 -29.45 15.56
N TRP A 268 -0.56 -29.58 15.78
CA TRP A 268 -1.48 -28.44 16.01
C TRP A 268 -1.69 -28.12 17.51
N LEU A 269 -0.59 -28.04 18.27
CA LEU A 269 -0.49 -27.40 19.57
C LEU A 269 0.88 -26.71 19.62
#